data_AF-A0A4Q0T9K2-F1
#
_entry.id   AF-A0A4Q0T9K2-F1
#
_cell.length_a   1.000
_cell.length_b   1.000
_cell.length_c   1.000
_cell.angle_alpha   90.00
_cell.angle_beta   90.00
_cell.angle_gamma   90.00
#
_symmetry.space_group_name_H-M   'P 1'
#
loop_
_entity.id
_entity.type
_entity.pdbx_description
1 polymer ?
#
loop_
_entity_poly.entity_id
_entity_poly.type
_entity_poly.pdbx_seq_one_letter_code
_entity_poly.pdbx_strand_id
1 'polypeptide(L)'
;MATPEEIFSNPFFHSLLTEHAGIAIGSNLALRFPADVIPFASLAEATPQAMQALHDVLAPGERIYVLGDHLPSIPGLTAIHTLPVPQMHPQAPAPPASSEITIRSLNASDAPAMVHLTDVAFPTFFRPRAHILGDFFGIHHDGELVAMAGERIALPGFREISALCTHPAHTGKGYAAHLLHHLMRHHAAQGLKSFLHVSGSNTRAISLYERLGFTKTRTVLVHELQRS
;
A
#
# COMPACT_ATOMS: atom_id res chain seq x y z
N MET A 1 23.70 -4.27 5.87
CA MET A 1 22.23 -4.10 5.91
C MET A 1 21.93 -2.70 5.40
N ALA A 2 20.89 -2.54 4.58
CA ALA A 2 20.49 -1.22 4.10
C ALA A 2 20.08 -0.33 5.28
N THR A 3 20.40 0.95 5.20
CA THR A 3 19.98 1.97 6.15
C THR A 3 18.46 2.16 6.09
N PRO A 4 17.83 2.68 7.16
CA PRO A 4 16.41 3.03 7.11
C PRO A 4 16.08 4.00 5.95
N GLU A 5 16.99 4.91 5.62
CA GLU A 5 16.80 5.86 4.53
C GLU A 5 16.66 5.15 3.17
N GLU A 6 17.57 4.21 2.88
CA GLU A 6 17.56 3.36 1.69
C GLU A 6 16.31 2.47 1.64
N ILE A 7 15.94 1.88 2.78
CA ILE A 7 14.74 1.05 2.88
C ILE A 7 13.49 1.85 2.48
N PHE A 8 13.34 3.07 3.02
CA PHE A 8 12.16 3.88 2.78
C PHE A 8 12.18 4.63 1.44
N SER A 9 13.30 4.68 0.71
CA SER A 9 13.34 5.27 -0.63
C SER A 9 12.88 4.26 -1.69
N ASN A 10 13.08 2.96 -1.42
CA ASN A 10 12.63 1.88 -2.29
C ASN A 10 11.90 0.75 -1.51
N PRO A 11 10.80 1.07 -0.81
CA PRO A 11 10.18 0.14 0.15
C PRO A 11 9.60 -1.10 -0.52
N PHE A 12 9.09 -1.01 -1.75
CA PHE A 12 8.58 -2.17 -2.48
C PHE A 12 9.70 -3.18 -2.81
N PHE A 13 10.89 -2.70 -3.22
CA PHE A 13 12.03 -3.58 -3.49
C PHE A 13 12.45 -4.33 -2.24
N HIS A 14 12.61 -3.63 -1.12
CA HIS A 14 12.99 -4.26 0.14
C HIS A 14 11.91 -5.21 0.67
N SER A 15 10.63 -4.89 0.49
CA SER A 15 9.52 -5.79 0.80
C SER A 15 9.62 -7.10 0.02
N LEU A 16 9.79 -7.01 -1.31
CA LEU A 16 9.90 -8.15 -2.22
C LEU A 16 11.19 -8.97 -2.02
N LEU A 17 12.23 -8.40 -1.41
CA LEU A 17 13.45 -9.12 -1.03
C LEU A 17 13.38 -9.78 0.35
N THR A 18 12.43 -9.38 1.20
CA THR A 18 12.37 -9.82 2.60
C THR A 18 11.01 -10.42 2.93
N GLU A 19 10.12 -9.68 3.56
CA GLU A 19 8.85 -10.14 4.11
C GLU A 19 7.91 -10.70 3.03
N HIS A 20 8.02 -10.23 1.78
CA HIS A 20 7.25 -10.70 0.63
C HIS A 20 8.06 -11.52 -0.38
N ALA A 21 9.25 -12.00 -0.01
CA ALA A 21 10.10 -12.81 -0.91
C ALA A 21 9.38 -14.06 -1.44
N GLY A 22 8.49 -14.66 -0.64
CA GLY A 22 7.74 -15.86 -1.03
C GLY A 22 6.70 -15.65 -2.15
N ILE A 23 6.37 -14.40 -2.50
CA ILE A 23 5.42 -14.06 -3.57
C ILE A 23 6.04 -13.20 -4.68
N ALA A 24 7.32 -12.86 -4.58
CA ALA A 24 8.00 -12.00 -5.54
C ALA A 24 8.19 -12.69 -6.90
N ILE A 25 7.97 -11.95 -7.98
CA ILE A 25 8.18 -12.41 -9.37
C ILE A 25 9.25 -11.52 -10.01
N GLY A 26 10.24 -12.13 -10.67
CA GLY A 26 11.24 -11.41 -11.47
C GLY A 26 12.67 -11.84 -11.17
N SER A 27 13.59 -10.88 -11.20
CA SER A 27 15.03 -11.09 -11.03
C SER A 27 15.62 -10.12 -10.01
N ASN A 28 16.93 -10.22 -9.76
CA ASN A 28 17.65 -9.28 -8.89
C ASN A 28 17.68 -7.84 -9.41
N LEU A 29 17.31 -7.60 -10.68
CA LEU A 29 17.25 -6.26 -11.27
C LEU A 29 15.86 -5.62 -11.15
N ALA A 30 14.81 -6.41 -11.28
CA ALA A 30 13.42 -5.96 -11.21
C ALA A 30 12.53 -7.05 -10.60
N LEU A 31 11.78 -6.66 -9.59
CA LEU A 31 10.82 -7.52 -8.89
C LEU A 31 9.43 -6.91 -8.95
N ARG A 32 8.41 -7.76 -8.97
CA ARG A 32 7.02 -7.34 -8.90
C ARG A 32 6.20 -8.23 -7.97
N PHE A 33 5.07 -7.71 -7.53
CA PHE A 33 4.02 -8.51 -6.94
C PHE A 33 3.22 -9.23 -8.04
N PRO A 34 2.56 -10.36 -7.71
CA PRO A 34 1.61 -10.98 -8.63
C PRO A 34 0.49 -10.02 -9.03
N ALA A 35 0.09 -10.06 -10.31
CA ALA A 35 -0.90 -9.12 -10.85
C ALA A 35 -2.27 -9.19 -10.16
N ASP A 36 -2.62 -10.36 -9.61
CA ASP A 36 -3.84 -10.63 -8.85
C ASP A 36 -3.74 -10.28 -7.35
N VAL A 37 -2.60 -9.75 -6.91
CA VAL A 37 -2.34 -9.28 -5.54
C VAL A 37 -2.26 -7.76 -5.48
N ILE A 38 -1.33 -7.15 -6.23
CA ILE A 38 -1.23 -5.69 -6.35
C ILE A 38 -0.36 -5.30 -7.56
N PRO A 39 -0.72 -4.27 -8.36
CA PRO A 39 0.05 -3.89 -9.55
C PRO A 39 1.28 -3.03 -9.24
N PHE A 40 2.20 -3.50 -8.39
CA PHE A 40 3.47 -2.79 -8.10
C PHE A 40 4.69 -3.61 -8.50
N ALA A 41 5.68 -2.90 -9.02
CA ALA A 41 7.04 -3.38 -9.22
C ALA A 41 8.06 -2.42 -8.63
N SER A 42 9.27 -2.91 -8.49
CA SER A 42 10.42 -2.15 -8.05
C SER A 42 11.66 -2.58 -8.82
N LEU A 43 12.54 -1.62 -9.05
CA LEU A 43 13.85 -1.83 -9.63
C LEU A 43 14.89 -1.85 -8.49
N ALA A 44 15.94 -2.64 -8.64
CA ALA A 44 17.09 -2.57 -7.73
C ALA A 44 17.77 -1.19 -7.85
N GLU A 45 17.99 -0.77 -9.10
CA GLU A 45 18.49 0.54 -9.48
C GLU A 45 17.78 0.97 -10.76
N ALA A 46 17.56 2.28 -10.92
CA ALA A 46 16.89 2.85 -12.09
C ALA A 46 17.84 2.89 -13.31
N THR A 47 18.11 1.72 -13.88
CA THR A 47 18.98 1.54 -15.07
C THR A 47 18.19 1.01 -16.27
N PRO A 48 18.65 1.23 -17.51
CA PRO A 48 18.02 0.65 -18.70
C PRO A 48 17.90 -0.88 -18.63
N GLN A 49 18.87 -1.56 -18.04
CA GLN A 49 18.87 -3.02 -17.85
C GLN A 49 17.78 -3.46 -16.87
N ALA A 50 17.59 -2.74 -15.77
CA ALA A 50 16.50 -3.02 -14.84
C ALA A 50 15.13 -2.74 -15.46
N MET A 51 15.01 -1.67 -16.25
CA MET A 51 13.79 -1.38 -17.02
C MET A 51 13.50 -2.48 -18.04
N GLN A 52 14.51 -3.03 -18.71
CA GLN A 52 14.34 -4.18 -19.62
C GLN A 52 13.88 -5.43 -18.86
N ALA A 53 14.50 -5.72 -17.71
CA ALA A 53 14.08 -6.84 -16.86
C ALA A 53 12.62 -6.69 -16.38
N LEU A 54 12.18 -5.46 -16.06
CA LEU A 54 10.79 -5.17 -15.75
C LEU A 54 9.88 -5.42 -16.96
N HIS A 55 10.25 -4.93 -18.15
CA HIS A 55 9.49 -5.16 -19.38
C HIS A 55 9.27 -6.66 -19.64
N ASP A 56 10.29 -7.50 -19.40
CA ASP A 56 10.24 -8.93 -19.71
C ASP A 56 9.29 -9.72 -18.79
N VAL A 57 8.94 -9.17 -17.61
CA VAL A 57 8.02 -9.82 -16.65
C VAL A 57 6.57 -9.31 -16.71
N LEU A 58 6.28 -8.34 -17.59
CA LEU A 58 4.94 -7.80 -17.81
C LEU A 58 4.25 -8.46 -19.00
N ALA A 59 2.94 -8.67 -18.96
CA ALA A 59 2.19 -9.05 -20.16
C ALA A 59 2.00 -7.83 -21.11
N PRO A 60 1.84 -8.04 -22.43
CA PRO A 60 1.44 -6.96 -23.34
C PRO A 60 0.15 -6.28 -22.86
N GLY A 61 0.13 -4.95 -22.83
CA GLY A 61 -0.97 -4.16 -22.30
C GLY A 61 -1.04 -4.07 -20.76
N GLU A 62 -0.21 -4.81 -20.01
CA GLU A 62 -0.19 -4.75 -18.55
C GLU A 62 0.27 -3.38 -18.08
N ARG A 63 -0.42 -2.87 -17.05
CA ARG A 63 -0.08 -1.64 -16.35
C ARG A 63 0.46 -1.92 -14.96
N ILE A 64 1.50 -1.21 -14.57
CA ILE A 64 2.17 -1.41 -13.29
C ILE A 64 2.67 -0.08 -12.71
N TYR A 65 2.71 0.00 -11.38
CA TYR A 65 3.25 1.14 -10.66
C TYR A 65 4.68 0.88 -10.19
N VAL A 66 5.58 1.82 -10.42
CA VAL A 66 6.99 1.75 -10.01
C VAL A 66 7.36 3.03 -9.25
N LEU A 67 7.99 2.88 -8.08
CA LEU A 67 8.60 4.01 -7.37
C LEU A 67 9.96 4.36 -7.95
N GLY A 68 10.27 5.65 -8.07
CA GLY A 68 11.60 6.14 -8.39
C GLY A 68 11.59 7.63 -8.72
N ASP A 69 12.68 8.34 -8.46
CA ASP A 69 12.76 9.78 -8.78
C ASP A 69 12.86 10.03 -10.29
N HIS A 70 13.53 9.12 -10.99
CA HIS A 70 13.66 9.13 -12.44
C HIS A 70 13.76 7.70 -12.95
N LEU A 71 12.99 7.35 -13.98
CA LEU A 71 13.03 6.05 -14.64
C LEU A 71 13.60 6.21 -16.06
N PRO A 72 14.63 5.44 -16.45
CA PRO A 72 15.13 5.45 -17.82
C PRO A 72 14.05 5.02 -18.81
N SER A 73 14.01 5.68 -19.96
CA SER A 73 13.12 5.27 -21.05
C SER A 73 13.71 4.07 -21.82
N ILE A 74 12.86 3.11 -22.17
CA ILE A 74 13.19 1.99 -23.05
C ILE A 74 12.07 1.77 -24.09
N PRO A 75 12.36 1.19 -25.26
CA PRO A 75 11.31 0.78 -26.20
C PRO A 75 10.33 -0.22 -25.55
N GLY A 76 9.05 -0.06 -25.83
CA GLY A 76 8.01 -1.00 -25.39
C GLY A 76 7.46 -0.78 -23.98
N LEU A 77 7.97 0.21 -23.23
CA LEU A 77 7.47 0.56 -21.90
C LEU A 77 7.24 2.07 -21.80
N THR A 78 5.98 2.47 -21.66
CA THR A 78 5.57 3.89 -21.67
C THR A 78 5.08 4.34 -20.30
N ALA A 79 5.60 5.46 -19.80
CA ALA A 79 5.03 6.12 -18.63
C ALA A 79 3.76 6.88 -19.00
N ILE A 80 2.64 6.53 -18.36
CA ILE A 80 1.33 7.16 -18.57
C ILE A 80 1.12 8.31 -17.60
N HIS A 81 1.36 8.04 -16.32
CA HIS A 81 1.15 9.01 -15.24
C HIS A 81 2.32 8.97 -14.26
N THR A 82 2.64 10.12 -13.70
CA THR A 82 3.58 10.24 -12.58
C THR A 82 2.88 11.01 -11.47
N LEU A 83 2.82 10.42 -10.28
CA LEU A 83 2.11 10.97 -9.14
C LEU A 83 3.06 11.18 -7.96
N PRO A 84 3.08 12.39 -7.35
CA PRO A 84 3.74 12.57 -6.07
C PRO A 84 2.92 11.90 -4.97
N VAL A 85 3.58 11.06 -4.18
CA VAL A 85 2.96 10.29 -3.10
C VAL A 85 3.70 10.59 -1.80
N PRO A 86 3.14 11.43 -0.91
CA PRO A 86 3.65 11.61 0.43
C PRO A 86 3.76 10.28 1.19
N GLN A 87 4.93 10.06 1.77
CA GLN A 87 5.16 9.05 2.80
C GLN A 87 5.02 9.71 4.17
N MET A 88 4.26 9.09 5.07
CA MET A 88 3.98 9.64 6.39
C MET A 88 4.22 8.62 7.50
N HIS A 89 4.71 9.11 8.63
CA HIS A 89 5.02 8.30 9.82
C HIS A 89 4.34 8.89 11.06
N PRO A 90 3.79 8.06 11.95
CA PRO A 90 3.22 8.52 13.21
C PRO A 90 4.34 9.05 14.12
N GLN A 91 4.09 10.19 14.77
CA GLN A 91 5.04 10.81 15.71
C GLN A 91 4.83 10.36 17.16
N ALA A 92 3.71 9.71 17.42
CA ALA A 92 3.38 9.16 18.73
C ALA A 92 2.73 7.78 18.56
N PRO A 93 2.77 6.92 19.59
CA PRO A 93 1.98 5.69 19.62
C PRO A 93 0.49 5.98 19.43
N ALA A 94 -0.25 5.00 18.92
CA ALA A 94 -1.70 5.12 18.91
C ALA A 94 -2.25 5.22 20.33
N PRO A 95 -3.33 6.01 20.54
CA PRO A 95 -3.98 6.07 21.84
C PRO A 95 -4.53 4.69 22.23
N PRO A 96 -4.74 4.43 23.54
CA PRO A 96 -5.43 3.24 24.01
C PRO A 96 -6.78 3.06 23.32
N ALA A 97 -7.24 1.82 23.20
CA ALA A 97 -8.58 1.56 22.68
C ALA A 97 -9.63 2.17 23.62
N SER A 98 -10.52 3.01 23.09
CA SER A 98 -11.52 3.74 23.87
C SER A 98 -12.95 3.62 23.31
N SER A 99 -13.16 2.82 22.26
CA SER A 99 -14.40 2.80 21.48
C SER A 99 -15.15 1.48 21.55
N GLU A 100 -16.47 1.54 21.53
CA GLU A 100 -17.37 0.38 21.37
C GLU A 100 -17.43 -0.18 19.93
N ILE A 101 -16.77 0.48 18.96
CA ILE A 101 -16.77 0.02 17.57
C ILE A 101 -16.04 -1.31 17.47
N THR A 102 -16.79 -2.34 17.08
CA THR A 102 -16.26 -3.69 16.87
C THR A 102 -15.50 -3.74 15.54
N ILE A 103 -14.20 -3.99 15.63
CA ILE A 103 -13.31 -4.23 14.49
C ILE A 103 -12.99 -5.72 14.46
N ARG A 104 -13.16 -6.36 13.31
CA ARG A 104 -12.80 -7.78 13.12
C ARG A 104 -11.70 -7.94 12.08
N SER A 105 -10.91 -8.99 12.21
CA SER A 105 -10.00 -9.44 11.16
C SER A 105 -10.78 -9.86 9.92
N LEU A 106 -10.20 -9.59 8.75
CA LEU A 106 -10.68 -9.99 7.43
C LEU A 106 -9.69 -11.00 6.83
N ASN A 107 -10.20 -11.98 6.09
CA ASN A 107 -9.40 -13.02 5.46
C ASN A 107 -9.85 -13.29 4.01
N ALA A 108 -9.35 -14.37 3.41
CA ALA A 108 -9.69 -14.76 2.04
C ALA A 108 -11.20 -14.87 1.77
N SER A 109 -12.01 -15.29 2.74
CA SER A 109 -13.47 -15.38 2.59
C SER A 109 -14.16 -14.01 2.51
N ASP A 110 -13.52 -12.96 3.01
CA ASP A 110 -14.02 -11.58 2.94
C ASP A 110 -13.62 -10.87 1.62
N ALA A 111 -12.77 -11.49 0.78
CA ALA A 111 -12.23 -10.87 -0.42
C ALA A 111 -13.30 -10.27 -1.36
N PRO A 112 -14.46 -10.91 -1.62
CA PRO A 112 -15.51 -10.30 -2.42
C PRO A 112 -16.06 -9.00 -1.81
N ALA A 113 -16.26 -8.96 -0.48
CA ALA A 113 -16.73 -7.76 0.21
C ALA A 113 -15.66 -6.65 0.24
N MET A 114 -14.39 -7.02 0.41
CA MET A 114 -13.26 -6.10 0.35
C MET A 114 -13.14 -5.44 -1.02
N VAL A 115 -13.19 -6.24 -2.09
CA VAL A 115 -13.19 -5.75 -3.48
C VAL A 115 -14.38 -4.83 -3.73
N HIS A 116 -15.59 -5.24 -3.35
CA HIS A 116 -16.80 -4.44 -3.50
C HIS A 116 -16.68 -3.07 -2.83
N LEU A 117 -16.24 -3.03 -1.57
CA LEU A 117 -16.05 -1.78 -0.82
C LEU A 117 -15.00 -0.88 -1.48
N THR A 118 -13.89 -1.45 -1.97
CA THR A 118 -12.89 -0.67 -2.70
C THR A 118 -13.35 -0.21 -4.06
N ASP A 119 -14.20 -0.93 -4.78
CA ASP A 119 -14.66 -0.45 -6.08
C ASP A 119 -15.51 0.82 -5.96
N VAL A 120 -16.23 0.96 -4.84
CA VAL A 120 -16.97 2.18 -4.50
C VAL A 120 -16.04 3.33 -4.11
N ALA A 121 -14.92 3.04 -3.42
CA ALA A 121 -14.03 4.08 -2.87
C ALA A 121 -12.85 4.46 -3.79
N PHE A 122 -12.28 3.46 -4.46
CA PHE A 122 -11.03 3.46 -5.24
C PHE A 122 -11.13 2.41 -6.37
N PRO A 123 -11.91 2.67 -7.43
CA PRO A 123 -12.20 1.69 -8.46
C PRO A 123 -10.93 1.09 -9.06
N THR A 124 -10.94 -0.24 -9.25
CA THR A 124 -9.94 -1.04 -10.00
C THR A 124 -8.53 -1.20 -9.40
N PHE A 125 -8.24 -0.63 -8.23
CA PHE A 125 -6.91 -0.70 -7.61
C PHE A 125 -6.72 -1.92 -6.70
N PHE A 126 -7.74 -2.31 -5.94
CA PHE A 126 -7.67 -3.45 -5.02
C PHE A 126 -7.85 -4.77 -5.77
N ARG A 127 -7.09 -5.80 -5.40
CA ARG A 127 -7.15 -7.12 -6.06
C ARG A 127 -7.68 -8.20 -5.11
N PRO A 128 -8.30 -9.27 -5.63
CA PRO A 128 -8.91 -10.32 -4.80
C PRO A 128 -7.95 -10.98 -3.81
N ARG A 129 -6.66 -11.08 -4.15
CA ARG A 129 -5.64 -11.69 -3.28
C ARG A 129 -4.82 -10.70 -2.48
N ALA A 130 -5.19 -9.42 -2.42
CA ALA A 130 -4.47 -8.42 -1.63
C ALA A 130 -4.37 -8.79 -0.13
N HIS A 131 -5.29 -9.62 0.39
CA HIS A 131 -5.25 -10.14 1.76
C HIS A 131 -3.98 -10.97 2.09
N ILE A 132 -3.21 -11.42 1.10
CA ILE A 132 -1.94 -12.14 1.37
C ILE A 132 -0.77 -11.18 1.65
N LEU A 133 -0.94 -9.87 1.47
CA LEU A 133 0.10 -8.87 1.74
C LEU A 133 0.33 -8.66 3.24
N GLY A 134 -0.66 -8.99 4.07
CA GLY A 134 -0.61 -8.83 5.52
C GLY A 134 -2.01 -8.79 6.11
N ASP A 135 -2.13 -8.24 7.32
CA ASP A 135 -3.39 -8.26 8.06
C ASP A 135 -4.39 -7.21 7.54
N PHE A 136 -5.67 -7.59 7.51
CA PHE A 136 -6.78 -6.72 7.16
C PHE A 136 -7.83 -6.72 8.26
N PHE A 137 -8.46 -5.56 8.45
CA PHE A 137 -9.47 -5.33 9.48
C PHE A 137 -10.64 -4.54 8.93
N GLY A 138 -11.84 -4.87 9.42
CA GLY A 138 -13.08 -4.29 8.93
C GLY A 138 -14.09 -3.99 10.02
N ILE A 139 -14.95 -3.02 9.72
CA ILE A 139 -16.13 -2.66 10.52
C ILE A 139 -17.36 -3.03 9.71
N HIS A 140 -18.31 -3.70 10.37
CA HIS A 140 -19.56 -4.14 9.77
C HIS A 140 -20.74 -3.35 10.31
N HIS A 141 -21.74 -3.15 9.46
CA HIS A 141 -23.04 -2.63 9.84
C HIS A 141 -24.11 -3.47 9.15
N ASP A 142 -25.06 -4.00 9.91
CA ASP A 142 -26.13 -4.89 9.41
C ASP A 142 -25.61 -6.06 8.55
N GLY A 143 -24.45 -6.60 8.91
CA GLY A 143 -23.81 -7.73 8.21
C GLY A 143 -22.94 -7.33 7.00
N GLU A 144 -22.95 -6.07 6.58
CA GLU A 144 -22.18 -5.57 5.44
C GLU A 144 -20.85 -4.94 5.87
N LEU A 145 -19.79 -5.13 5.08
CA LEU A 145 -18.49 -4.49 5.29
C LEU A 145 -18.58 -3.01 4.87
N VAL A 146 -18.56 -2.10 5.84
CA VAL A 146 -18.77 -0.66 5.59
C VAL A 146 -17.51 0.19 5.73
N ALA A 147 -16.45 -0.34 6.36
CA ALA A 147 -15.13 0.28 6.37
C ALA A 147 -14.05 -0.79 6.54
N MET A 148 -12.87 -0.56 5.96
CA MET A 148 -11.72 -1.44 6.16
C MET A 148 -10.41 -0.69 6.09
N ALA A 149 -9.36 -1.35 6.57
CA ALA A 149 -7.96 -1.00 6.39
C ALA A 149 -7.15 -2.29 6.42
N GLY A 150 -5.95 -2.27 5.84
CA GLY A 150 -5.04 -3.41 5.97
C GLY A 150 -3.61 -3.03 5.67
N GLU A 151 -2.82 -4.05 5.39
CA GLU A 151 -1.39 -3.92 5.12
C GLU A 151 -1.10 -4.02 3.61
N ARG A 152 0.00 -3.40 3.17
CA ARG A 152 0.46 -3.50 1.77
C ARG A 152 1.94 -3.80 1.64
N ILE A 153 2.80 -3.00 2.27
CA ILE A 153 4.24 -3.21 2.31
C ILE A 153 4.63 -3.74 3.69
N ALA A 154 5.46 -4.78 3.69
CA ALA A 154 6.04 -5.35 4.89
C ALA A 154 7.57 -5.24 4.81
N LEU A 155 8.17 -4.61 5.80
CA LEU A 155 9.63 -4.48 5.93
C LEU A 155 10.05 -5.05 7.28
N PRO A 156 11.32 -5.48 7.44
CA PRO A 156 11.83 -5.85 8.75
C PRO A 156 11.60 -4.70 9.75
N GLY A 157 10.76 -4.93 10.76
CA GLY A 157 10.40 -3.94 11.79
C GLY A 157 9.31 -2.93 11.41
N PHE A 158 8.75 -2.96 10.19
CA PHE A 158 7.71 -2.00 9.77
C PHE A 158 6.58 -2.65 8.95
N ARG A 159 5.39 -2.04 9.05
CA ARG A 159 4.22 -2.37 8.23
C ARG A 159 3.56 -1.10 7.71
N GLU A 160 3.20 -1.12 6.44
CA GLU A 160 2.48 -0.03 5.81
C GLU A 160 0.97 -0.20 6.00
N ILE A 161 0.32 0.83 6.54
CA ILE A 161 -1.14 0.91 6.56
C ILE A 161 -1.63 1.35 5.17
N SER A 162 -2.53 0.57 4.59
CA SER A 162 -3.09 0.75 3.26
C SER A 162 -4.59 0.42 3.24
N ALA A 163 -5.20 0.58 2.06
CA ALA A 163 -6.60 0.25 1.79
C ALA A 163 -7.61 0.84 2.80
N LEU A 164 -7.27 1.99 3.43
CA LEU A 164 -8.14 2.66 4.39
C LEU A 164 -9.30 3.33 3.65
N CYS A 165 -10.48 2.73 3.74
CA CYS A 165 -11.69 3.24 3.11
C CYS A 165 -12.92 3.09 4.00
N THR A 166 -13.96 3.86 3.67
CA THR A 166 -15.27 3.80 4.31
C THR A 166 -16.31 4.02 3.24
N HIS A 167 -17.35 3.19 3.23
CA HIS A 167 -18.46 3.30 2.30
C HIS A 167 -19.07 4.71 2.39
N PRO A 168 -19.39 5.39 1.26
CA PRO A 168 -19.88 6.76 1.26
C PRO A 168 -21.08 7.01 2.20
N ALA A 169 -22.01 6.05 2.26
CA ALA A 169 -23.18 6.10 3.15
C ALA A 169 -22.86 5.95 4.65
N HIS A 170 -21.62 5.59 5.01
CA HIS A 170 -21.16 5.37 6.40
C HIS A 170 -20.05 6.34 6.82
N THR A 171 -19.83 7.41 6.07
CA THR A 171 -18.85 8.45 6.43
C THR A 171 -19.28 9.28 7.64
N GLY A 172 -18.36 10.04 8.25
CA GLY A 172 -18.64 10.90 9.41
C GLY A 172 -18.72 10.17 10.77
N LYS A 173 -18.68 8.83 10.78
CA LYS A 173 -18.74 8.00 12.00
C LYS A 173 -17.39 7.71 12.67
N GLY A 174 -16.30 8.33 12.18
CA GLY A 174 -14.96 8.14 12.72
C GLY A 174 -14.27 6.80 12.39
N TYR A 175 -14.86 5.95 11.53
CA TYR A 175 -14.34 4.60 11.23
C TYR A 175 -12.89 4.57 10.76
N ALA A 176 -12.50 5.49 9.87
CA ALA A 176 -11.13 5.56 9.38
C ALA A 176 -10.10 5.76 10.51
N ALA A 177 -10.39 6.63 11.48
CA ALA A 177 -9.51 6.85 12.63
C ALA A 177 -9.41 5.62 13.54
N HIS A 178 -10.55 4.93 13.74
CA HIS A 178 -10.60 3.71 14.56
C HIS A 178 -9.78 2.58 13.94
N LEU A 179 -9.93 2.35 12.64
CA LEU A 179 -9.17 1.35 11.88
C LEU A 179 -7.67 1.69 11.85
N LEU A 180 -7.32 2.96 11.61
CA LEU A 180 -5.92 3.40 11.62
C LEU A 180 -5.26 3.14 13.00
N HIS A 181 -5.89 3.58 14.09
CA HIS A 181 -5.36 3.35 15.43
C HIS A 181 -5.35 1.86 15.80
N HIS A 182 -6.31 1.06 15.31
CA HIS A 182 -6.32 -0.38 15.51
C HIS A 182 -5.08 -1.03 14.88
N LEU A 183 -4.80 -0.75 13.61
CA LEU A 183 -3.59 -1.23 12.94
C LEU A 183 -2.31 -0.75 13.63
N MET A 184 -2.24 0.52 14.04
CA MET A 184 -1.09 1.03 14.78
C MET A 184 -0.82 0.26 16.08
N ARG A 185 -1.88 -0.06 16.85
CA ARG A 185 -1.76 -0.88 18.06
C ARG A 185 -1.40 -2.33 17.74
N HIS A 186 -1.99 -2.89 16.68
CA HIS A 186 -1.71 -4.25 16.20
C HIS A 186 -0.23 -4.41 15.82
N HIS A 187 0.32 -3.46 15.05
CA HIS A 187 1.74 -3.42 14.74
C HIS A 187 2.59 -3.28 16.01
N ALA A 188 2.25 -2.36 16.92
CA ALA A 188 3.02 -2.14 18.14
C ALA A 188 3.05 -3.38 19.06
N ALA A 189 1.95 -4.13 19.15
CA ALA A 189 1.88 -5.37 19.91
C ALA A 189 2.83 -6.45 19.37
N GLN A 190 3.21 -6.37 18.10
CA GLN A 190 4.18 -7.24 17.44
C GLN A 190 5.61 -6.65 17.41
N GLY A 191 5.83 -5.50 18.06
CA GLY A 191 7.11 -4.79 18.00
C GLY A 191 7.38 -4.09 16.67
N LEU A 192 6.35 -3.91 15.83
CA LEU A 192 6.44 -3.29 14.50
C LEU A 192 6.05 -1.82 14.54
N LYS A 193 6.63 -1.02 13.65
CA LYS A 193 6.31 0.39 13.45
C LYS A 193 5.40 0.58 12.24
N SER A 194 4.47 1.53 12.34
CA SER A 194 3.55 1.86 11.25
C SER A 194 4.09 2.98 10.37
N PHE A 195 3.78 2.94 9.09
CA PHE A 195 3.90 4.06 8.16
C PHE A 195 2.80 3.98 7.12
N LEU A 196 2.65 5.00 6.27
CA LEU A 196 1.71 4.96 5.15
C LEU A 196 2.18 5.80 3.98
N HIS A 197 1.61 5.52 2.81
CA HIS A 197 1.64 6.40 1.66
C HIS A 197 0.23 6.88 1.33
N VAL A 198 0.13 8.13 0.89
CA VAL A 198 -1.12 8.74 0.46
C VAL A 198 -0.91 9.48 -0.86
N SER A 199 -1.88 9.44 -1.78
CA SER A 199 -1.80 10.25 -2.99
C SER A 199 -1.69 11.74 -2.64
N GLY A 200 -0.78 12.47 -3.28
CA GLY A 200 -0.59 13.90 -3.06
C GLY A 200 -1.82 14.76 -3.37
N SER A 201 -2.74 14.25 -4.20
CA SER A 201 -4.01 14.91 -4.50
C SER A 201 -5.11 14.64 -3.47
N ASN A 202 -4.94 13.67 -2.56
CA ASN A 202 -5.94 13.30 -1.56
C ASN A 202 -5.78 14.15 -0.28
N THR A 203 -6.09 15.45 -0.41
CA THR A 203 -5.98 16.43 0.69
C THR A 203 -6.79 16.02 1.92
N ARG A 204 -7.98 15.42 1.73
CA ARG A 204 -8.82 14.93 2.82
C ARG A 204 -8.12 13.86 3.66
N ALA A 205 -7.48 12.88 3.02
CA ALA A 205 -6.76 11.82 3.72
C ALA A 205 -5.49 12.36 4.38
N ILE A 206 -4.73 13.23 3.71
CA ILE A 206 -3.56 13.89 4.27
C ILE A 206 -3.93 14.61 5.58
N SER A 207 -4.95 15.48 5.55
CA SER A 207 -5.37 16.21 6.75
C SER A 207 -5.91 15.28 7.85
N LEU A 208 -6.51 14.13 7.49
CA LEU A 208 -6.87 13.11 8.48
C LEU A 208 -5.63 12.54 9.16
N TYR A 209 -4.64 12.11 8.41
CA TYR A 209 -3.42 11.52 8.95
C TYR A 209 -2.65 12.54 9.83
N GLU A 210 -2.55 13.79 9.40
CA GLU A 210 -1.93 14.86 10.19
C GLU A 210 -2.61 15.07 11.54
N ARG A 211 -3.96 15.12 11.57
CA ARG A 211 -4.71 15.21 12.83
C ARG A 211 -4.54 13.98 13.72
N LEU A 212 -4.26 12.82 13.13
CA LEU A 212 -3.99 11.57 13.85
C LEU A 212 -2.49 11.39 14.18
N GLY A 213 -1.70 12.45 14.06
CA GLY A 213 -0.31 12.48 14.51
C GLY A 213 0.71 11.94 13.51
N PHE A 214 0.34 11.75 12.24
CA PHE A 214 1.29 11.43 11.19
C PHE A 214 1.92 12.70 10.63
N THR A 215 3.22 12.66 10.36
CA THR A 215 3.91 13.73 9.64
C THR A 215 4.48 13.18 8.35
N LYS A 216 4.48 14.03 7.32
CA LYS A 216 5.16 13.75 6.06
C LYS A 216 6.67 13.71 6.30
N THR A 217 7.30 12.60 5.94
CA THR A 217 8.76 12.44 6.02
C THR A 217 9.43 12.66 4.67
N ARG A 218 8.76 12.28 3.58
CA ARG A 218 9.22 12.49 2.20
C ARG A 218 8.07 12.46 1.20
N THR A 219 8.36 12.86 -0.03
CA THR A 219 7.53 12.55 -1.20
C THR A 219 8.30 11.56 -2.05
N VAL A 220 7.65 10.46 -2.44
CA VAL A 220 8.16 9.57 -3.49
C VAL A 220 7.38 9.82 -4.78
N LEU A 221 7.99 9.59 -5.94
CA LEU A 221 7.29 9.59 -7.21
C LEU A 221 6.88 8.17 -7.57
N VAL A 222 5.64 8.02 -8.02
CA VAL A 222 5.09 6.75 -8.49
C VAL A 222 4.72 6.91 -9.96
N HIS A 223 5.31 6.06 -10.79
CA HIS A 223 5.09 6.04 -12.24
C HIS A 223 4.15 4.90 -12.60
N GLU A 224 3.04 5.19 -13.27
CA GLU A 224 2.24 4.19 -13.96
C GLU A 224 2.88 3.92 -15.33
N LEU A 225 3.38 2.70 -15.52
CA LEU A 225 3.96 2.24 -16.76
C LEU A 225 3.02 1.27 -17.46
N GLN A 226 3.00 1.27 -18.79
CA GLN A 226 2.30 0.27 -19.60
C GLN A 226 3.26 -0.37 -20.61
N ARG A 227 3.24 -1.70 -20.68
CA ARG A 227 3.90 -2.45 -21.74
C ARG A 227 3.06 -2.38 -23.01
N SER A 228 3.63 -1.92 -24.13
CA SER A 228 2.97 -1.92 -25.44
C SER A 228 2.89 -3.31 -26.05
#